data_AF-A0A956HJX9-F1
#
_entry.id   AF-A0A956HJX9-F1
#
_cell.length_a   1.000
_cell.length_b   1.000
_cell.length_c   1.000
_cell.angle_alpha   90.00
_cell.angle_beta   90.00
_cell.angle_gamma   90.00
#
_symmetry.space_group_name_H-M   'P 1'
#
loop_
_entity.id
_entity.type
_entity.pdbx_description
1 polymer ?
#
loop_
_entity_poly.entity_id
_entity_poly.type
_entity_poly.pdbx_seq_one_letter_code
_entity_poly.pdbx_strand_id
1 'polypeptide(L)'
;MALSLQDEWTIVAGGLVAHADEILVRGEVDIVLRLVGPTLDDEARRRCRTLLEDQDALEQQFAALAPPPREFHEELLHRCWRVALADGTGSDVEEMVHDRIAAHLGVDAEQVSEWRRQWTTLAASHADVTVALAAMFVNLDGRLDFHEAVHFEDLLGRSPVPLGRRIELAALLNDPPSVDDVVERLKELSLDERLAALGELVPLVRESPRPDREREEFLDVSSRVGVSGAAAERLLASG
;
A
#
# COMPACT_ATOMS: atom_id res chain seq x y z
N MET A 1 -15.67 18.01 -7.40
CA MET A 1 -16.52 16.91 -7.91
C MET A 1 -17.26 16.22 -6.76
N ALA A 2 -18.38 15.51 -6.98
CA ALA A 2 -18.97 14.64 -5.96
C ALA A 2 -18.26 13.27 -5.97
N LEU A 3 -17.96 12.71 -4.79
CA LEU A 3 -17.30 11.41 -4.68
C LEU A 3 -18.22 10.30 -5.19
N SER A 4 -17.63 9.21 -5.70
CA SER A 4 -18.40 7.98 -5.86
C SER A 4 -18.73 7.41 -4.48
N LEU A 5 -19.80 6.61 -4.38
CA LEU A 5 -20.18 5.99 -3.11
C LEU A 5 -19.04 5.11 -2.54
N GLN A 6 -18.28 4.44 -3.41
CA GLN A 6 -17.14 3.61 -3.01
C GLN A 6 -16.00 4.46 -2.43
N ASP A 7 -15.72 5.61 -3.04
CA ASP A 7 -14.69 6.53 -2.56
C ASP A 7 -15.11 7.18 -1.23
N GLU A 8 -16.38 7.57 -1.11
CA GLU A 8 -16.93 8.14 0.12
C GLU A 8 -16.83 7.14 1.28
N TRP A 9 -17.20 5.88 1.05
CA TRP A 9 -17.00 4.79 2.01
C TRP A 9 -15.52 4.58 2.34
N THR A 10 -14.63 4.63 1.36
CA THR A 10 -13.18 4.46 1.58
C THR A 10 -12.63 5.58 2.47
N ILE A 11 -13.00 6.83 2.22
CA ILE A 11 -12.61 7.98 3.06
C ILE A 11 -13.14 7.82 4.48
N VAL A 12 -14.43 7.56 4.63
CA VAL A 12 -15.08 7.55 5.95
C VAL A 12 -14.63 6.35 6.77
N ALA A 13 -14.69 5.14 6.21
CA ALA A 13 -14.32 3.92 6.94
C ALA A 13 -12.80 3.85 7.19
N GLY A 14 -11.98 4.22 6.20
CA GLY A 14 -10.53 4.33 6.38
C GLY A 14 -10.14 5.39 7.41
N GLY A 15 -10.83 6.53 7.42
CA GLY A 15 -10.67 7.58 8.42
C GLY A 15 -11.00 7.11 9.83
N LEU A 16 -12.10 6.38 10.02
CA LEU A 16 -12.45 5.82 11.32
C LEU A 16 -11.38 4.86 11.86
N VAL A 17 -10.81 4.02 10.98
CA VAL A 17 -9.69 3.14 11.36
C VAL A 17 -8.45 3.95 11.74
N ALA A 18 -8.11 4.99 10.96
CA ALA A 18 -6.99 5.89 11.30
C ALA A 18 -7.18 6.64 12.63
N HIS A 19 -8.41 6.82 13.10
CA HIS A 19 -8.73 7.44 14.39
C HIS A 19 -8.91 6.42 15.53
N ALA A 20 -8.63 5.14 15.31
CA ALA A 20 -8.98 4.09 16.25
C ALA A 20 -8.36 4.31 17.64
N ASP A 21 -7.11 4.76 17.71
CA ASP A 21 -6.38 5.00 18.95
C ASP A 21 -6.46 6.45 19.47
N GLU A 22 -7.34 7.28 18.88
CA GLU A 22 -7.49 8.72 19.15
C GLU A 22 -6.25 9.57 18.84
N ILE A 23 -5.24 9.01 18.16
CA ILE A 23 -4.00 9.70 17.77
C ILE A 23 -3.85 9.66 16.25
N LEU A 24 -4.40 10.67 15.57
CA LEU A 24 -4.18 10.81 14.14
C LEU A 24 -2.73 11.21 13.84
N VAL A 25 -1.95 10.30 13.27
CA VAL A 25 -0.60 10.60 12.78
C VAL A 25 -0.71 11.21 11.37
N ARG A 26 0.06 12.28 11.10
CA ARG A 26 0.02 13.00 9.80
C ARG A 26 0.12 12.09 8.57
N GLY A 27 0.78 10.94 8.67
CA GLY A 27 0.94 9.98 7.59
C GLY A 27 -0.32 9.17 7.25
N GLU A 28 -1.22 8.95 8.20
CA GLU A 28 -2.41 8.08 8.03
C GLU A 28 -3.45 8.72 7.13
N VAL A 29 -3.62 10.05 7.24
CA VAL A 29 -4.47 10.84 6.34
C VAL A 29 -4.03 10.64 4.87
N ASP A 30 -2.72 10.65 4.62
CA ASP A 30 -2.19 10.48 3.28
C ASP A 30 -2.34 9.03 2.79
N ILE A 31 -2.33 8.03 3.68
CA ILE A 31 -2.67 6.64 3.34
C ILE A 31 -4.11 6.55 2.85
N VAL A 32 -5.07 7.09 3.60
CA VAL A 32 -6.50 7.03 3.22
C VAL A 32 -6.75 7.75 1.88
N LEU A 33 -6.14 8.93 1.69
CA LEU A 33 -6.28 9.68 0.43
C LEU A 33 -5.68 8.93 -0.77
N ARG A 34 -4.61 8.15 -0.59
CA ARG A 34 -4.03 7.32 -1.67
C ARG A 34 -4.93 6.17 -2.09
N LEU A 35 -5.75 5.62 -1.18
CA LEU A 35 -6.66 4.51 -1.49
C LEU A 35 -7.81 4.91 -2.42
N VAL A 36 -8.18 6.20 -2.45
CA VAL A 36 -9.17 6.75 -3.38
C VAL A 36 -8.53 7.14 -4.73
N GLY A 37 -7.19 7.27 -4.76
CA GLY A 37 -6.41 7.43 -5.98
C GLY A 37 -6.41 8.83 -6.60
N PRO A 38 -5.93 8.96 -7.86
CA PRO A 38 -5.76 10.25 -8.56
C PRO A 38 -7.07 10.85 -9.08
N THR A 39 -8.21 10.22 -8.81
CA THR A 39 -9.55 10.67 -9.23
C THR A 39 -10.00 11.95 -8.53
N LEU A 40 -9.37 12.30 -7.40
CA LEU A 40 -9.69 13.51 -6.65
C LEU A 40 -9.04 14.75 -7.29
N ASP A 41 -9.89 15.70 -7.69
CA ASP A 41 -9.48 17.08 -7.92
C ASP A 41 -8.96 17.72 -6.61
N ASP A 42 -8.21 18.82 -6.71
CA ASP A 42 -7.59 19.46 -5.55
C ASP A 42 -8.61 19.94 -4.50
N GLU A 43 -9.81 20.29 -4.94
CA GLU A 43 -10.88 20.73 -4.05
C GLU A 43 -11.44 19.56 -3.24
N ALA A 44 -11.75 18.44 -3.90
CA ALA A 44 -12.20 17.21 -3.27
C ALA A 44 -11.14 16.67 -2.31
N ARG A 45 -9.86 16.69 -2.72
CA ARG A 45 -8.73 16.29 -1.86
C ARG A 45 -8.65 17.13 -0.59
N ARG A 46 -8.79 18.46 -0.68
CA ARG A 46 -8.82 19.34 0.50
C ARG A 46 -10.02 19.04 1.41
N ARG A 47 -11.21 18.85 0.85
CA ARG A 47 -12.42 18.51 1.63
C ARG A 47 -12.27 17.17 2.36
N CYS A 48 -11.77 16.15 1.69
CA CYS A 48 -11.51 14.85 2.29
C CYS A 48 -10.48 14.96 3.42
N ARG A 49 -9.40 15.73 3.21
CA ARG A 49 -8.41 15.97 4.27
C ARG A 49 -9.05 16.62 5.50
N THR A 50 -9.85 17.68 5.32
CA THR A 50 -10.55 18.33 6.43
C THR A 50 -11.49 17.38 7.16
N LEU A 51 -12.21 16.51 6.43
CA LEU A 51 -13.05 15.48 7.04
C LEU A 51 -12.22 14.46 7.84
N LEU A 52 -11.11 13.99 7.27
CA LEU A 52 -10.21 13.03 7.93
C LEU A 52 -9.54 13.59 9.19
N GLU A 53 -9.51 14.90 9.37
CA GLU A 53 -9.01 15.55 10.58
C GLU A 53 -10.09 15.71 11.68
N ASP A 54 -11.35 15.39 11.38
CA ASP A 54 -12.51 15.56 12.28
C ASP A 54 -13.23 14.22 12.52
N GLN A 55 -12.92 13.58 13.64
CA GLN A 55 -13.48 12.30 14.04
C GLN A 55 -15.01 12.34 14.23
N ASP A 56 -15.54 13.42 14.81
CA ASP A 56 -16.98 13.56 15.02
C ASP A 56 -17.73 13.68 13.69
N ALA A 57 -17.14 14.39 12.72
CA ALA A 57 -17.69 14.48 11.37
C ALA A 57 -17.63 13.13 10.63
N LEU A 58 -16.56 12.35 10.81
CA LEU A 58 -16.46 11.00 10.25
C LEU A 58 -17.56 10.07 10.81
N GLU A 59 -17.78 10.07 12.12
CA GLU A 59 -18.83 9.26 12.76
C GLU A 59 -20.23 9.66 12.28
N GLN A 60 -20.49 10.96 12.15
CA GLN A 60 -21.76 11.45 11.61
C GLN A 60 -21.99 11.02 10.17
N GLN A 61 -20.94 11.05 9.33
CA GLN A 61 -21.05 10.59 7.95
C GLN A 61 -21.24 9.07 7.89
N PHE A 62 -20.47 8.30 8.67
CA PHE A 62 -20.60 6.84 8.72
C PHE A 62 -22.02 6.40 9.07
N ALA A 63 -22.66 7.07 10.03
CA ALA A 63 -24.04 6.78 10.40
C ALA A 63 -25.07 7.14 9.31
N ALA A 64 -24.75 8.09 8.43
CA ALA A 64 -25.63 8.61 7.39
C ALA A 64 -25.42 7.95 6.01
N LEU A 65 -24.31 7.25 5.79
CA LEU A 65 -23.96 6.66 4.50
C LEU A 65 -24.96 5.59 4.09
N ALA A 66 -25.37 5.65 2.82
CA ALA A 66 -26.11 4.56 2.20
C ALA A 66 -25.20 3.32 2.12
N PRO A 67 -25.69 2.11 2.43
CA PRO A 67 -24.87 0.91 2.37
C PRO A 67 -24.36 0.69 0.93
N PRO A 68 -23.07 0.34 0.75
CA PRO A 68 -22.53 0.08 -0.56
C PRO A 68 -23.03 -1.29 -1.07
N PRO A 69 -23.02 -1.53 -2.39
CA PRO A 69 -23.31 -2.84 -2.95
C PRO A 69 -22.43 -3.94 -2.33
N ARG A 70 -23.01 -5.14 -2.15
CA ARG A 70 -22.38 -6.25 -1.39
C ARG A 70 -21.08 -6.72 -2.03
N GLU A 71 -20.99 -6.66 -3.35
CA GLU A 71 -19.81 -6.99 -4.13
C GLU A 71 -18.58 -6.14 -3.77
N PHE A 72 -18.76 -4.96 -3.15
CA PHE A 72 -17.67 -4.08 -2.74
C PHE A 72 -17.28 -4.22 -1.28
N HIS A 73 -17.99 -5.02 -0.48
CA HIS A 73 -17.78 -5.09 0.97
C HIS A 73 -16.38 -5.62 1.32
N GLU A 74 -15.97 -6.71 0.70
CA GLU A 74 -14.65 -7.31 0.94
C GLU A 74 -13.53 -6.34 0.52
N GLU A 75 -13.62 -5.75 -0.66
CA GLU A 75 -12.63 -4.78 -1.15
C GLU A 75 -12.55 -3.54 -0.25
N LEU A 76 -13.70 -3.00 0.19
CA LEU A 76 -13.75 -1.87 1.11
C LEU A 76 -13.10 -2.21 2.45
N LEU A 77 -13.43 -3.35 3.04
CA LEU A 77 -12.85 -3.81 4.30
C LEU A 77 -11.34 -4.03 4.15
N HIS A 78 -10.89 -4.64 3.05
CA HIS A 78 -9.48 -4.79 2.77
C HIS A 78 -8.75 -3.44 2.71
N ARG A 79 -9.32 -2.43 2.02
CA ARG A 79 -8.77 -1.07 1.98
C ARG A 79 -8.70 -0.44 3.37
N CYS A 80 -9.73 -0.62 4.20
CA CYS A 80 -9.73 -0.12 5.58
C CYS A 80 -8.64 -0.80 6.41
N TRP A 81 -8.48 -2.13 6.28
CA TRP A 81 -7.46 -2.88 6.98
C TRP A 81 -6.04 -2.48 6.57
N ARG A 82 -5.82 -2.08 5.31
CA ARG A 82 -4.54 -1.51 4.87
C ARG A 82 -4.17 -0.21 5.59
N VAL A 83 -5.16 0.55 6.06
CA VAL A 83 -4.92 1.74 6.90
C VAL A 83 -4.42 1.32 8.27
N ALA A 84 -5.05 0.31 8.88
CA ALA A 84 -4.60 -0.23 10.17
C ALA A 84 -3.16 -0.78 10.10
N LEU A 85 -2.79 -1.39 8.97
CA LEU A 85 -1.44 -1.93 8.77
C LEU A 85 -0.38 -0.86 8.45
N ALA A 86 -0.67 0.44 8.59
CA ALA A 86 0.27 1.52 8.28
C ALA A 86 1.64 1.35 8.95
N ASP A 87 1.66 0.89 10.20
CA ASP A 87 2.88 0.63 10.97
C ASP A 87 3.37 -0.83 10.87
N GLY A 88 2.65 -1.66 10.10
CA GLY A 88 2.89 -3.08 9.88
C GLY A 88 2.16 -4.03 10.82
N THR A 89 1.37 -3.55 11.77
CA THR A 89 0.56 -4.39 12.67
C THR A 89 -0.81 -3.79 12.90
N GLY A 90 -1.86 -4.63 12.90
CA GLY A 90 -3.17 -4.21 13.39
C GLY A 90 -3.23 -4.34 14.90
N SER A 91 -3.66 -3.29 15.59
CA SER A 91 -3.93 -3.28 17.02
C SER A 91 -5.35 -3.79 17.35
N ASP A 92 -5.56 -4.21 18.60
CA ASP A 92 -6.88 -4.64 19.09
C ASP A 92 -7.95 -3.54 18.89
N VAL A 93 -7.56 -2.26 18.99
CA VAL A 93 -8.49 -1.13 18.87
C VAL A 93 -8.88 -0.91 17.41
N GLU A 94 -7.94 -1.00 16.47
CA GLU A 94 -8.22 -0.95 15.03
C GLU A 94 -9.07 -2.15 14.58
N GLU A 95 -8.81 -3.33 15.13
CA GLU A 95 -9.65 -4.50 14.90
C GLU A 95 -11.09 -4.26 15.35
N MET A 96 -11.30 -3.65 16.52
CA MET A 96 -12.64 -3.31 17.01
C MET A 96 -13.37 -2.32 16.09
N VAL A 97 -12.68 -1.28 15.59
CA VAL A 97 -13.27 -0.34 14.64
C VAL A 97 -13.58 -1.01 13.30
N HIS A 98 -12.67 -1.85 12.81
CA HIS A 98 -12.86 -2.63 11.59
C HIS A 98 -14.05 -3.60 11.70
N ASP A 99 -14.19 -4.29 12.84
CA ASP A 99 -15.33 -5.17 13.12
C ASP A 99 -16.65 -4.38 13.20
N ARG A 100 -16.63 -3.16 13.75
CA ARG A 100 -17.80 -2.27 13.76
C ARG A 100 -18.23 -1.88 12.34
N ILE A 101 -17.27 -1.57 11.46
CA ILE A 101 -17.54 -1.28 10.05
C ILE A 101 -18.12 -2.50 9.36
N ALA A 102 -17.51 -3.68 9.54
CA ALA A 102 -18.00 -4.92 8.94
C ALA A 102 -19.41 -5.30 9.41
N ALA A 103 -19.70 -5.13 10.70
CA ALA A 103 -21.03 -5.36 11.26
C ALA A 103 -22.08 -4.42 10.65
N HIS A 104 -21.72 -3.16 10.41
CA HIS A 104 -22.60 -2.19 9.73
C HIS A 104 -22.92 -2.62 8.29
N LEU A 105 -21.95 -3.21 7.60
CA LEU A 105 -22.13 -3.78 6.25
C LEU A 105 -22.86 -5.13 6.24
N GLY A 106 -23.06 -5.74 7.42
CA GLY A 106 -23.70 -7.04 7.58
C GLY A 106 -22.79 -8.23 7.23
N VAL A 107 -21.48 -8.06 7.38
CA VAL A 107 -20.48 -9.14 7.19
C VAL A 107 -20.26 -9.87 8.51
N ASP A 108 -20.09 -11.19 8.44
CA ASP A 108 -19.87 -12.05 9.59
C ASP A 108 -18.49 -11.84 10.24
N ALA A 109 -18.43 -11.80 11.57
CA ALA A 109 -17.20 -11.51 12.31
C ALA A 109 -16.11 -12.59 12.14
N GLU A 110 -16.48 -13.87 12.02
CA GLU A 110 -15.52 -14.95 11.80
C GLU A 110 -14.88 -14.81 10.41
N GLN A 111 -15.69 -14.48 9.40
CA GLN A 111 -15.22 -14.22 8.04
C GLN A 111 -14.25 -13.03 8.00
N VAL A 112 -14.58 -11.93 8.68
CA VAL A 112 -13.75 -10.72 8.72
C VAL A 112 -12.43 -11.00 9.43
N SER A 113 -12.46 -11.75 10.52
CA SER A 113 -11.24 -12.17 11.23
C SER A 113 -10.33 -13.05 10.37
N GLU A 114 -10.91 -13.96 9.57
CA GLU A 114 -10.14 -14.75 8.60
C GLU A 114 -9.49 -13.88 7.53
N TRP A 115 -10.26 -12.97 6.93
CA TRP A 115 -9.73 -12.04 5.95
C TRP A 115 -8.60 -11.18 6.50
N ARG A 116 -8.73 -10.63 7.71
CA ARG A 116 -7.64 -9.86 8.35
C ARG A 116 -6.35 -10.66 8.42
N ARG A 117 -6.40 -11.92 8.87
CA ARG A 117 -5.19 -12.78 8.94
C ARG A 117 -4.55 -12.98 7.57
N GLN A 118 -5.36 -13.21 6.54
CA GLN A 118 -4.88 -13.38 5.17
C GLN A 118 -4.26 -12.08 4.63
N TRP A 119 -4.94 -10.94 4.78
CA TRP A 119 -4.46 -9.64 4.31
C TRP A 119 -3.21 -9.17 5.05
N THR A 120 -3.09 -9.41 6.35
CA THR A 120 -1.86 -9.10 7.11
C THR A 120 -0.68 -9.92 6.59
N THR A 121 -0.89 -11.22 6.32
CA THR A 121 0.16 -12.09 5.76
C THR A 121 0.57 -11.63 4.36
N LEU A 122 -0.41 -11.25 3.55
CA LEU A 122 -0.20 -10.75 2.20
C LEU A 122 0.58 -9.42 2.21
N ALA A 123 0.17 -8.46 3.03
CA ALA A 123 0.82 -7.16 3.16
C ALA A 123 2.28 -7.28 3.59
N ALA A 124 2.56 -8.16 4.57
CA ALA A 124 3.93 -8.43 5.01
C ALA A 124 4.77 -9.05 3.87
N SER A 125 4.22 -10.03 3.16
CA SER A 125 4.91 -10.69 2.03
C SER A 125 5.18 -9.71 0.88
N HIS A 126 4.20 -8.87 0.55
CA HIS A 126 4.32 -7.83 -0.48
C HIS A 126 5.40 -6.81 -0.12
N ALA A 127 5.38 -6.26 1.11
CA ALA A 127 6.40 -5.31 1.56
C ALA A 127 7.80 -5.92 1.57
N ASP A 128 7.94 -7.14 2.09
CA ASP A 128 9.22 -7.86 2.15
C ASP A 128 9.83 -8.08 0.77
N VAL A 129 9.03 -8.41 -0.24
CA VAL A 129 9.48 -8.63 -1.61
C VAL A 129 9.74 -7.30 -2.32
N THR A 130 8.90 -6.30 -2.11
CA THR A 130 9.06 -4.97 -2.73
C THR A 130 10.32 -4.28 -2.23
N VAL A 131 10.60 -4.32 -0.92
CA VAL A 131 11.84 -3.75 -0.37
C VAL A 131 13.07 -4.54 -0.82
N ALA A 132 12.99 -5.88 -0.87
CA ALA A 132 14.07 -6.71 -1.41
C ALA A 132 14.38 -6.38 -2.88
N LEU A 133 13.35 -6.18 -3.70
CA LEU A 133 13.46 -5.74 -5.08
C LEU A 133 14.09 -4.34 -5.15
N ALA A 134 13.65 -3.38 -4.32
CA ALA A 134 14.24 -2.05 -4.25
C ALA A 134 15.73 -2.09 -3.90
N ALA A 135 16.11 -2.87 -2.89
CA ALA A 135 17.50 -3.06 -2.46
C ALA A 135 18.39 -3.62 -3.58
N MET A 136 17.86 -4.55 -4.36
CA MET A 136 18.54 -5.12 -5.53
C MET A 136 18.73 -4.04 -6.61
N PHE A 137 17.71 -3.23 -6.92
CA PHE A 137 17.78 -2.17 -7.92
C PHE A 137 18.82 -1.10 -7.60
N VAL A 138 18.77 -0.55 -6.38
CA VAL A 138 19.72 0.50 -5.93
C VAL A 138 21.17 0.00 -5.83
N ASN A 139 21.40 -1.31 -5.90
CA ASN A 139 22.73 -1.91 -5.87
C ASN A 139 23.15 -2.52 -7.22
N LEU A 140 22.40 -2.32 -8.30
CA LEU A 140 22.68 -2.96 -9.58
C LEU A 140 24.10 -2.71 -10.10
N ASP A 141 24.66 -1.53 -9.82
CA ASP A 141 26.01 -1.17 -10.25
C ASP A 141 27.11 -1.36 -9.18
N GLY A 142 26.73 -1.90 -8.01
CA GLY A 142 27.62 -2.10 -6.87
C GLY A 142 28.04 -0.80 -6.18
N ARG A 143 27.36 0.33 -6.44
CA ARG A 143 27.63 1.63 -5.83
C ARG A 143 26.32 2.32 -5.45
N LEU A 144 25.92 2.18 -4.20
CA LEU A 144 24.82 2.94 -3.64
C LEU A 144 25.15 4.44 -3.61
N ASP A 145 24.40 5.25 -4.36
CA ASP A 145 24.46 6.70 -4.25
C ASP A 145 23.43 7.26 -3.24
N PHE A 146 23.57 8.55 -2.90
CA PHE A 146 22.72 9.19 -1.90
C PHE A 146 21.25 9.30 -2.35
N HIS A 147 21.00 9.53 -3.65
CA HIS A 147 19.64 9.66 -4.16
C HIS A 147 18.92 8.31 -4.13
N GLU A 148 19.58 7.26 -4.58
CA GLU A 148 19.08 5.88 -4.52
C GLU A 148 18.78 5.44 -3.08
N ALA A 149 19.67 5.77 -2.13
CA ALA A 149 19.45 5.50 -0.71
C ALA A 149 18.22 6.23 -0.16
N VAL A 150 18.00 7.50 -0.51
CA VAL A 150 16.83 8.28 -0.08
C VAL A 150 15.53 7.67 -0.62
N HIS A 151 15.50 7.26 -1.89
CA HIS A 151 14.31 6.62 -2.46
C HIS A 151 14.02 5.25 -1.84
N PHE A 152 15.06 4.48 -1.53
CA PHE A 152 14.90 3.23 -0.79
C PHE A 152 14.34 3.49 0.61
N GLU A 153 14.89 4.46 1.35
CA GLU A 153 14.43 4.81 2.69
C GLU A 153 12.98 5.31 2.69
N ASP A 154 12.58 6.10 1.68
CA ASP A 154 11.20 6.54 1.51
C ASP A 154 10.25 5.34 1.27
N LEU A 155 10.63 4.43 0.38
CA LEU A 155 9.88 3.19 0.12
C LEU A 155 9.76 2.32 1.38
N LEU A 156 10.85 2.13 2.12
CA LEU A 156 10.84 1.38 3.37
C LEU A 156 10.00 2.10 4.45
N GLY A 157 10.06 3.42 4.51
CA GLY A 157 9.33 4.24 5.48
C GLY A 157 7.81 4.17 5.29
N ARG A 158 7.34 4.01 4.05
CA ARG A 158 5.91 3.84 3.71
C ARG A 158 5.45 2.39 3.62
N SER A 159 6.36 1.42 3.76
CA SER A 159 6.02 0.00 3.72
C SER A 159 5.33 -0.43 5.03
N PRO A 160 4.24 -1.22 4.96
CA PRO A 160 3.50 -1.70 6.14
C PRO A 160 4.27 -2.82 6.85
N VAL A 161 5.39 -2.47 7.50
CA VAL A 161 6.26 -3.39 8.23
C VAL A 161 6.57 -2.91 9.64
N PRO A 162 6.51 -3.82 10.65
CA PRO A 162 6.84 -3.50 12.03
C PRO A 162 8.27 -2.97 12.18
N LEU A 163 8.54 -2.16 13.20
CA LEU A 163 9.85 -1.54 13.42
C LEU A 163 11.01 -2.55 13.43
N GLY A 164 10.84 -3.71 14.08
CA GLY A 164 11.86 -4.76 14.11
C GLY A 164 12.20 -5.28 12.71
N ARG A 165 11.17 -5.57 11.90
CA ARG A 165 11.34 -6.02 10.51
C ARG A 165 11.91 -4.93 9.62
N ARG A 166 11.56 -3.67 9.86
CA ARG A 166 12.10 -2.51 9.14
C ARG A 166 13.62 -2.42 9.26
N ILE A 167 14.19 -2.72 10.44
CA ILE A 167 15.64 -2.75 10.65
C ILE A 167 16.30 -3.86 9.83
N GLU A 168 15.69 -5.05 9.79
CA GLU A 168 16.18 -6.18 8.98
C GLU A 168 16.14 -5.85 7.48
N LEU A 169 15.05 -5.24 7.02
CA LEU A 169 14.89 -4.82 5.63
C LEU A 169 15.84 -3.68 5.24
N ALA A 170 16.12 -2.75 6.16
CA ALA A 170 17.12 -1.71 5.94
C ALA A 170 18.54 -2.30 5.73
N ALA A 171 18.85 -3.43 6.37
CA ALA A 171 20.13 -4.09 6.21
C ALA A 171 20.38 -4.60 4.78
N LEU A 172 19.32 -4.84 4.00
CA LEU A 172 19.41 -5.28 2.59
C LEU A 172 20.11 -4.25 1.70
N LEU A 173 20.18 -2.97 2.09
CA LEU A 173 21.01 -2.00 1.36
C LEU A 173 22.49 -2.38 1.31
N ASN A 174 22.99 -3.05 2.35
CA ASN A 174 24.39 -3.44 2.46
C ASN A 174 24.65 -4.85 1.93
N ASP A 175 23.65 -5.72 1.97
CA ASP A 175 23.71 -7.10 1.49
C ASP A 175 22.44 -7.41 0.69
N PRO A 176 22.34 -6.90 -0.56
CA PRO A 176 21.15 -7.05 -1.36
C PRO A 176 20.97 -8.51 -1.82
N PRO A 177 19.72 -8.98 -1.92
CA PRO A 177 19.44 -10.30 -2.45
C PRO A 177 19.81 -10.39 -3.94
N SER A 178 20.06 -11.60 -4.43
CA SER A 178 20.29 -11.80 -5.85
C SER A 178 19.00 -11.61 -6.66
N VAL A 179 19.14 -11.28 -7.95
CA VAL A 179 18.00 -11.17 -8.87
C VAL A 179 17.18 -12.46 -8.89
N ASP A 180 17.85 -13.62 -8.86
CA ASP A 180 17.20 -14.93 -8.87
C ASP A 180 16.34 -15.14 -7.61
N ASP A 181 16.86 -14.78 -6.43
CA ASP A 181 16.12 -14.90 -5.17
C ASP A 181 14.87 -14.02 -5.17
N VAL A 182 14.99 -12.77 -5.64
CA VAL A 182 13.85 -11.84 -5.72
C VAL A 182 12.81 -12.32 -6.73
N VAL A 183 13.24 -12.84 -7.89
CA VAL A 183 12.35 -13.38 -8.92
C VAL A 183 11.57 -14.58 -8.40
N GLU A 184 12.19 -15.49 -7.67
CA GLU A 184 11.48 -16.64 -7.10
C GLU A 184 10.44 -16.19 -6.06
N ARG A 185 10.77 -15.24 -5.19
CA ARG A 185 9.82 -14.68 -4.23
C ARG A 185 8.67 -13.94 -4.90
N LEU A 186 8.93 -13.17 -5.96
CA LEU A 186 7.87 -12.51 -6.75
C LEU A 186 6.92 -13.52 -7.39
N LYS A 187 7.41 -14.71 -7.80
CA LYS A 187 6.57 -15.76 -8.39
C LYS A 187 5.61 -16.41 -7.38
N GLU A 188 5.83 -16.26 -6.08
CA GLU A 188 4.89 -16.72 -5.05
C GLU A 188 3.66 -15.81 -4.94
N LEU A 189 3.79 -14.55 -5.37
CA LEU A 189 2.71 -13.57 -5.37
C LEU A 189 1.74 -13.79 -6.54
N SER A 190 0.51 -13.29 -6.41
CA SER A 190 -0.44 -13.22 -7.52
C SER A 190 0.05 -12.23 -8.60
N LEU A 191 -0.54 -12.25 -9.80
CA LEU A 191 -0.16 -11.33 -10.86
C LEU A 191 -0.38 -9.86 -10.46
N ASP A 192 -1.48 -9.56 -9.76
CA ASP A 192 -1.81 -8.20 -9.33
C ASP A 192 -0.81 -7.70 -8.29
N GLU A 193 -0.39 -8.57 -7.37
CA GLU A 193 0.61 -8.25 -6.36
C GLU A 193 2.01 -8.05 -6.96
N ARG A 194 2.37 -8.83 -8.00
CA ARG A 194 3.60 -8.58 -8.78
C ARG A 194 3.58 -7.22 -9.46
N LEU A 195 2.45 -6.88 -10.10
CA LEU A 195 2.28 -5.58 -10.75
C LEU A 195 2.34 -4.43 -9.75
N ALA A 196 1.75 -4.61 -8.56
CA ALA A 196 1.84 -3.64 -7.48
C ALA A 196 3.28 -3.45 -7.01
N ALA A 197 4.00 -4.53 -6.69
CA ALA A 197 5.40 -4.48 -6.26
C ALA A 197 6.31 -3.81 -7.31
N LEU A 198 6.14 -4.15 -8.60
CA LEU A 198 6.86 -3.52 -9.70
C LEU A 198 6.48 -2.04 -9.87
N GLY A 199 5.21 -1.69 -9.65
CA GLY A 199 4.73 -0.31 -9.68
C GLY A 199 5.41 0.57 -8.62
N GLU A 200 5.63 0.03 -7.43
CA GLU A 200 6.31 0.74 -6.34
C GLU A 200 7.78 1.07 -6.63
N LEU A 201 8.40 0.34 -7.57
CA LEU A 201 9.78 0.56 -8.02
C LEU A 201 9.89 1.60 -9.15
N VAL A 202 8.79 1.99 -9.79
CA VAL A 202 8.82 2.92 -10.93
C VAL A 202 9.56 4.23 -10.62
N PRO A 203 9.37 4.89 -9.45
CA PRO A 203 10.12 6.09 -9.11
C PRO A 203 11.63 5.87 -9.09
N LEU A 204 12.09 4.77 -8.49
CA LEU A 204 13.52 4.40 -8.43
C LEU A 204 14.11 4.26 -9.83
N VAL A 205 13.44 3.49 -10.70
CA VAL A 205 13.91 3.24 -12.07
C VAL A 205 13.96 4.51 -12.92
N ARG A 206 13.02 5.45 -12.69
CA ARG A 206 12.92 6.69 -13.48
C ARG A 206 13.88 7.78 -13.04
N GLU A 207 14.12 7.88 -11.74
CA GLU A 207 14.99 8.91 -11.16
C GLU A 207 16.46 8.49 -11.14
N SER A 208 16.74 7.26 -11.56
CA SER A 208 18.09 6.74 -11.70
C SER A 208 19.01 7.59 -12.57
N PRO A 209 20.29 7.75 -12.18
CA PRO A 209 21.30 8.35 -13.03
C PRO A 209 21.64 7.52 -14.28
N ARG A 210 21.19 6.26 -14.37
CA ARG A 210 21.46 5.32 -15.47
C ARG A 210 20.17 4.65 -15.97
N PRO A 211 19.26 5.43 -16.57
CA PRO A 211 17.90 4.99 -16.87
C PRO A 211 17.84 3.80 -17.83
N ASP A 212 18.77 3.67 -18.79
CA ASP A 212 18.75 2.58 -19.77
C ASP A 212 19.00 1.20 -19.12
N ARG A 213 19.96 1.13 -18.19
CA ARG A 213 20.34 -0.14 -17.54
C ARG A 213 19.26 -0.61 -16.59
N GLU A 214 18.75 0.28 -15.75
CA GLU A 214 17.69 -0.10 -14.79
C GLU A 214 16.39 -0.41 -15.50
N ARG A 215 16.08 0.29 -16.58
CA ARG A 215 14.94 -0.05 -17.42
C ARG A 215 15.10 -1.43 -18.05
N GLU A 216 16.28 -1.78 -18.56
CA GLU A 216 16.54 -3.11 -19.11
C GLU A 216 16.33 -4.20 -18.05
N GLU A 217 16.91 -4.02 -16.86
CA GLU A 217 16.75 -4.95 -15.74
C GLU A 217 15.28 -5.04 -15.29
N PHE A 218 14.57 -3.92 -15.21
CA PHE A 218 13.14 -3.88 -14.87
C PHE A 218 12.29 -4.68 -15.85
N LEU A 219 12.58 -4.57 -17.15
CA LEU A 219 11.89 -5.34 -18.18
C LEU A 219 12.25 -6.83 -18.12
N ASP A 220 13.52 -7.18 -17.83
CA ASP A 220 13.94 -8.57 -17.66
C ASP A 220 13.25 -9.23 -16.45
N VAL A 221 13.34 -8.60 -15.27
CA VAL A 221 12.66 -9.07 -14.05
C VAL A 221 11.16 -9.21 -14.30
N SER A 222 10.53 -8.21 -14.91
CA SER A 222 9.10 -8.26 -15.27
C SER A 222 8.76 -9.48 -16.11
N SER A 223 9.55 -9.74 -17.16
CA SER A 223 9.37 -10.91 -18.03
C SER A 223 9.51 -12.23 -17.27
N ARG A 224 10.54 -12.34 -16.41
CA ARG A 224 10.83 -13.54 -15.61
C ARG A 224 9.75 -13.87 -14.58
N VAL A 225 8.99 -12.87 -14.13
CA VAL A 225 7.85 -13.04 -13.21
C VAL A 225 6.50 -13.10 -13.94
N GLY A 226 6.51 -13.23 -15.27
CA GLY A 226 5.31 -13.43 -16.09
C GLY A 226 4.50 -12.15 -16.35
N VAL A 227 5.08 -10.96 -16.15
CA VAL A 227 4.47 -9.69 -16.51
C VAL A 227 4.83 -9.37 -17.96
N SER A 228 3.81 -9.15 -18.80
CA SER A 228 4.02 -8.81 -20.21
C SER A 228 4.82 -7.51 -20.36
N GLY A 229 5.68 -7.41 -21.37
CA GLY A 229 6.42 -6.18 -21.66
C GLY A 229 5.52 -4.96 -21.82
N ALA A 230 4.34 -5.10 -22.44
CA ALA A 230 3.37 -4.01 -22.56
C ALA A 230 2.76 -3.56 -21.21
N ALA A 231 2.69 -4.43 -20.21
CA ALA A 231 2.26 -4.05 -18.87
C ALA A 231 3.39 -3.36 -18.10
N ALA A 232 4.61 -3.90 -18.17
CA ALA A 232 5.80 -3.30 -17.56
C ALA A 232 6.09 -1.89 -18.11
N GLU A 233 5.98 -1.73 -19.43
CA GLU A 233 6.12 -0.43 -20.11
C GLU A 233 5.04 0.57 -19.68
N ARG A 234 3.80 0.10 -19.48
CA ARG A 234 2.74 0.95 -18.95
C ARG A 234 3.05 1.40 -17.53
N LEU A 235 3.57 0.52 -16.66
CA LEU A 235 3.97 0.91 -15.30
C LEU A 235 5.01 2.04 -15.34
N LEU A 236 6.07 1.89 -16.15
CA LEU A 236 7.09 2.94 -16.31
C LEU A 236 6.53 4.26 -16.83
N ALA A 237 5.49 4.21 -17.68
CA ALA A 237 4.81 5.39 -18.20
C ALA A 237 3.79 6.02 -17.24
N SER A 238 3.37 5.32 -16.17
CA SER A 238 2.28 5.71 -15.28
C SER A 238 2.71 6.57 -14.07
N GLY A 239 4.02 6.81 -13.91
CA GLY A 239 4.60 7.64 -12.84
C GLY A 239 4.67 9.13 -13.15
#